data_AF-A0A0P5R678-F1
#
_entry.id   AF-A0A0P5R678-F1
#
_cell.length_a   1.000
_cell.length_b   1.000
_cell.length_c   1.000
_cell.angle_alpha   90.00
_cell.angle_beta   90.00
_cell.angle_gamma   90.00
#
_symmetry.space_group_name_H-M   'P 1'
#
loop_
_entity.id
_entity.type
_entity.pdbx_description
1 polymer ?
#
loop_
_entity_poly.entity_id
_entity_poly.type
_entity_poly.pdbx_seq_one_letter_code
_entity_poly.pdbx_strand_id
1 'polypeptide(L)'
;MWVWLCLSSLLLGLVALLWLRDAAKQQHLPPGPVGLPFLGYLPWIDSVAPYETFARLSHRYGRIYSLRLGNMLAIFVTDPQLVRQAFSRPVFSGRAPLYLTHGIMKGHGLICAEGDSWREHRRFVINVMKQLGMAGRQGASLMESRVMDRVLEFVDGLKSKVSSTSGVDLVPGLRHCIGNIINGVVFGRTYAADDPTWIWLQHLLDEGVKQVAVAGPINFLAVLRFLPRYRNIMSFIIDGQVATHRHYQEIIDDHERQLNQLADNQESSHGYTDVIEAYLIEMSRRRRANEAAGTFTITQLYHVLADMFGAGTDTALTTIKWIILYVILYPDVQVKTFFFYVSFVQLAKGGTALQLNDRLNQHHILPVVRKQNKQMISFFLFSFLALAGS
;
A
#
# COMPACT_ATOMS: atom_id res chain seq x y z
N MET A 1 -0.86 51.50 21.79
CA MET A 1 0.20 50.71 22.46
C MET A 1 -0.34 49.86 23.60
N TRP A 2 -1.00 50.44 24.60
CA TRP A 2 -1.58 49.69 25.75
C TRP A 2 -2.60 48.61 25.40
N VAL A 3 -3.50 48.87 24.44
CA VAL A 3 -4.48 47.87 23.97
C VAL A 3 -3.78 46.62 23.41
N TRP A 4 -2.73 46.80 22.61
CA TRP A 4 -1.96 45.69 22.05
C TRP A 4 -1.21 44.89 23.12
N LEU A 5 -0.70 45.55 24.17
CA LEU A 5 -0.07 44.90 25.32
C LEU A 5 -1.07 44.10 26.15
N CYS A 6 -2.28 44.63 26.38
CA CYS A 6 -3.34 43.90 27.09
C CYS A 6 -3.86 42.71 26.28
N LEU A 7 -4.01 42.87 24.96
CA LEU A 7 -4.42 41.77 24.08
C LEU A 7 -3.36 40.68 24.00
N SER A 8 -2.07 41.04 23.92
CA SER A 8 -0.98 40.05 23.91
C SER A 8 -0.85 39.33 25.26
N SER A 9 -1.00 40.02 26.39
CA SER A 9 -0.99 39.40 27.71
C SER A 9 -2.18 38.46 27.93
N LEU A 10 -3.38 38.85 27.48
CA LEU A 10 -4.56 37.99 27.50
C LEU A 10 -4.36 36.73 26.66
N LEU A 11 -3.82 36.89 25.44
CA LEU A 11 -3.52 35.77 24.55
C LEU A 11 -2.50 34.81 25.17
N LEU A 12 -1.41 35.33 25.74
CA LEU A 12 -0.40 34.52 26.43
C LEU A 12 -0.98 33.79 27.64
N GLY A 13 -1.82 34.47 28.44
CA GLY A 13 -2.52 33.86 29.56
C GLY A 13 -3.45 32.72 29.12
N LEU A 14 -4.19 32.92 28.03
CA LEU A 14 -5.04 31.89 27.42
C LEU A 14 -4.22 30.70 26.92
N VAL A 15 -3.12 30.95 26.18
CA VAL A 15 -2.23 29.90 25.68
C VAL A 15 -1.61 29.11 26.84
N ALA A 16 -1.16 29.78 27.90
CA ALA A 16 -0.63 29.13 29.09
C ALA A 16 -1.68 28.27 29.80
N LEU A 17 -2.92 28.78 29.95
CA LEU A 17 -4.02 28.02 30.55
C LEU A 17 -4.38 26.78 29.73
N LEU A 18 -4.42 26.91 28.39
CA LEU A 18 -4.65 25.78 27.49
C LEU A 18 -3.51 24.75 27.58
N TRP A 19 -2.26 25.21 27.66
CA TRP A 19 -1.09 24.34 27.80
C TRP A 19 -1.08 23.59 29.14
N LEU A 20 -1.39 24.27 30.26
CA LEU A 20 -1.52 23.65 31.58
C LEU A 20 -2.66 22.61 31.60
N ARG A 21 -3.79 22.92 30.95
CA ARG A 21 -4.90 21.98 30.81
C ARG A 21 -4.49 20.72 30.04
N ASP A 22 -3.75 20.87 28.95
CA ASP A 22 -3.27 19.73 28.17
C ASP A 22 -2.18 18.93 28.90
N ALA A 23 -1.30 19.60 29.65
CA ALA A 23 -0.33 18.95 30.53
C ALA A 23 -1.01 18.13 31.65
N ALA A 24 -2.10 18.64 32.23
CA ALA A 24 -2.88 17.92 33.24
C ALA A 24 -3.54 16.66 32.65
N LYS A 25 -4.06 16.72 31.41
CA LYS A 25 -4.61 15.55 30.72
C LYS A 25 -3.57 14.46 30.47
N GLN A 26 -2.32 14.86 30.19
CA GLN A 26 -1.21 13.94 29.92
C GLN A 26 -0.92 13.01 31.11
N GLN A 27 -1.28 13.39 32.34
CA GLN A 27 -1.03 12.58 33.55
C GLN A 27 -1.77 11.22 33.55
N HIS A 28 -2.88 11.12 32.81
CA HIS A 28 -3.68 9.89 32.72
C HIS A 28 -3.37 9.05 31.47
N LEU A 29 -2.38 9.47 30.68
CA LEU A 29 -1.98 8.84 29.42
C LEU A 29 -0.62 8.15 29.60
N PRO A 30 -0.23 7.26 28.65
CA PRO A 30 1.15 6.81 28.58
C PRO A 30 2.13 7.99 28.55
N PRO A 31 3.34 7.84 29.09
CA PRO A 31 4.33 8.92 29.19
C PRO A 31 4.58 9.56 27.82
N GLY A 32 4.96 10.83 27.77
CA GLY A 32 5.17 11.50 26.50
C GLY A 32 5.43 12.99 26.60
N PRO A 33 5.87 13.64 25.51
CA PRO A 33 6.11 15.06 25.50
C PRO A 33 4.80 15.85 25.56
N VAL A 34 4.79 16.93 26.33
CA VAL A 34 3.71 17.93 26.29
C VAL A 34 3.90 18.79 25.04
N GLY A 35 2.91 18.80 24.15
CA GLY A 35 2.93 19.60 22.92
C GLY A 35 2.41 21.03 23.11
N LEU A 36 2.45 21.82 22.05
CA LEU A 36 1.77 23.13 22.02
C LEU A 36 0.25 22.94 21.97
N PRO A 37 -0.54 23.91 22.48
CA PRO A 37 -1.98 23.94 22.24
C PRO A 37 -2.27 23.88 20.73
N PHE A 38 -3.27 23.08 20.35
CA PHE A 38 -3.74 22.85 18.96
C PHE A 38 -2.76 22.18 17.98
N LEU A 39 -1.45 22.47 18.04
CA LEU A 39 -0.43 21.87 17.17
C LEU A 39 0.11 20.55 17.72
N GLY A 40 0.01 20.33 19.03
CA GLY A 40 0.62 19.19 19.69
C GLY A 40 2.13 19.20 19.50
N TYR A 41 2.72 18.05 19.19
CA TYR A 41 4.15 17.87 19.00
C TYR A 41 4.60 18.04 17.54
N LEU A 42 3.69 18.38 16.62
CA LEU A 42 4.00 18.52 15.18
C LEU A 42 5.23 19.40 14.88
N PRO A 43 5.43 20.57 15.51
CA PRO A 43 6.57 21.45 15.18
C PRO A 43 7.95 20.86 15.47
N TRP A 44 8.02 19.80 16.29
CA TRP A 44 9.26 19.12 16.66
C TRP A 44 9.45 17.79 15.93
N ILE A 45 8.53 17.44 15.02
CA ILE A 45 8.68 16.27 14.16
C ILE A 45 9.52 16.68 12.94
N ASP A 46 10.54 15.88 12.65
CA ASP A 46 11.34 16.07 11.45
C ASP A 46 10.48 15.79 10.23
N SER A 47 10.36 16.76 9.32
CA SER A 47 9.52 16.65 8.13
C SER A 47 10.12 15.78 7.04
N VAL A 48 11.40 15.41 7.14
CA VAL A 48 12.10 14.53 6.19
C VAL A 48 12.25 13.12 6.77
N ALA A 49 12.59 13.04 8.06
CA ALA A 49 12.83 11.79 8.76
C ALA A 49 11.99 11.65 10.05
N PRO A 50 10.65 11.66 9.98
CA PRO A 50 9.79 11.62 11.17
C PRO A 50 9.99 10.36 12.00
N TYR A 51 10.37 9.24 11.35
CA TYR A 51 10.69 7.98 11.99
C TYR A 51 11.85 8.08 12.98
N GLU A 52 12.85 8.93 12.72
CA GLU A 52 13.96 9.13 13.65
C GLU A 52 13.50 9.90 14.89
N THR A 53 12.63 10.90 14.72
CA THR A 53 12.02 11.59 15.87
C THR A 53 11.25 10.60 16.73
N PHE A 54 10.43 9.73 16.14
CA PHE A 54 9.70 8.70 16.90
C PHE A 54 10.63 7.69 17.57
N ALA A 55 11.72 7.26 16.92
CA ALA A 55 12.72 6.40 17.53
C ALA A 55 13.39 7.06 18.75
N ARG A 56 13.78 8.34 18.65
CA ARG A 56 14.34 9.10 19.78
C ARG A 56 13.34 9.23 20.93
N LEU A 57 12.07 9.48 20.64
CA LEU A 57 11.01 9.55 21.66
C LEU A 57 10.80 8.20 22.35
N SER A 58 10.86 7.09 21.60
CA SER A 58 10.81 5.73 22.16
C SER A 58 11.94 5.49 23.18
N HIS A 59 13.16 5.91 22.86
CA HIS A 59 14.29 5.80 23.80
C HIS A 59 14.10 6.64 25.06
N ARG A 60 13.42 7.79 24.96
CA ARG A 60 13.20 8.71 26.08
C ARG A 60 12.01 8.33 26.98
N TYR A 61 10.89 7.93 26.39
CA TYR A 61 9.63 7.70 27.10
C TYR A 61 9.29 6.21 27.29
N GLY A 62 10.05 5.32 26.64
CA GLY A 62 9.94 3.88 26.78
C GLY A 62 9.05 3.22 25.72
N ARG A 63 8.67 1.97 26.00
CA ARG A 63 8.03 1.03 25.06
C ARG A 63 6.62 1.40 24.62
N ILE A 64 5.91 2.17 25.45
CA ILE A 64 4.61 2.75 25.14
C ILE A 64 4.68 4.22 25.54
N TYR A 65 4.42 5.11 24.60
CA TYR A 65 4.38 6.55 24.85
C TYR A 65 3.26 7.20 24.05
N SER A 66 2.87 8.41 24.44
CA SER A 66 1.82 9.15 23.74
C SER A 66 2.30 10.53 23.31
N LEU A 67 1.77 11.05 22.21
CA LEU A 67 1.91 12.46 21.87
C LEU A 67 0.68 12.93 21.10
N ARG A 68 0.46 14.24 21.09
CA ARG A 68 -0.59 14.86 20.28
C ARG A 68 -0.03 15.25 18.92
N LEU A 69 -0.70 14.87 17.85
CA LEU A 69 -0.45 15.31 16.48
C LEU A 69 -1.60 16.24 16.09
N GLY A 70 -1.37 17.55 16.20
CA GLY A 70 -2.46 18.52 16.13
C GLY A 70 -3.50 18.25 17.23
N ASN A 71 -4.75 18.07 16.83
CA ASN A 71 -5.84 17.72 17.75
C ASN A 71 -5.93 16.21 18.06
N MET A 72 -5.21 15.35 17.33
CA MET A 72 -5.29 13.90 17.48
C MET A 72 -4.32 13.39 18.55
N LEU A 73 -4.79 12.51 19.43
CA LEU A 73 -3.93 11.77 20.35
C LEU A 73 -3.43 10.50 19.65
N ALA A 74 -2.11 10.32 19.61
CA ALA A 74 -1.47 9.12 19.09
C ALA A 74 -0.75 8.37 20.22
N ILE A 75 -0.97 7.06 20.29
CA ILE A 75 -0.27 6.15 21.19
C ILE A 75 0.69 5.31 20.36
N PHE A 76 1.96 5.36 20.73
CA PHE A 76 3.04 4.65 20.07
C PHE A 76 3.40 3.42 20.89
N VAL A 77 3.47 2.27 20.22
CA VAL A 77 3.91 0.99 20.80
C VAL A 77 5.12 0.54 20.01
N THR A 78 6.29 0.49 20.66
CA THR A 78 7.58 0.25 19.98
C THR A 78 8.22 -1.08 20.34
N ASP A 79 7.72 -1.75 21.37
CA ASP A 79 8.17 -3.09 21.76
C ASP A 79 7.53 -4.17 20.87
N PRO A 80 8.32 -5.05 20.22
CA PRO A 80 7.80 -6.06 19.30
C PRO A 80 6.79 -7.04 19.93
N GLN A 81 6.94 -7.37 21.22
CA GLN A 81 6.02 -8.28 21.91
C GLN A 81 4.68 -7.58 22.16
N LEU A 82 4.71 -6.32 22.59
CA LEU A 82 3.51 -5.50 22.78
C LEU A 82 2.79 -5.23 21.46
N VAL A 83 3.54 -4.94 20.39
CA VAL A 83 2.98 -4.80 19.03
C VAL A 83 2.26 -6.08 18.62
N ARG A 84 2.88 -7.25 18.81
CA ARG A 84 2.26 -8.55 18.49
C ARG A 84 0.99 -8.79 19.33
N GLN A 85 1.02 -8.46 20.63
CA GLN A 85 -0.13 -8.61 21.52
C GLN A 85 -1.28 -7.64 21.17
N ALA A 86 -0.96 -6.42 20.76
CA ALA A 86 -1.96 -5.45 20.31
C ALA A 86 -2.62 -5.94 19.02
N PHE A 87 -1.85 -6.26 17.99
CA PHE A 87 -2.39 -6.72 16.70
C PHE A 87 -3.09 -8.09 16.74
N SER A 88 -2.93 -8.88 17.81
CA SER A 88 -3.69 -10.12 17.99
C SER A 88 -5.11 -9.90 18.52
N ARG A 89 -5.46 -8.68 18.97
CA ARG A 89 -6.76 -8.38 19.59
C ARG A 89 -7.66 -7.59 18.63
N PRO A 90 -8.94 -7.97 18.47
CA PRO A 90 -9.87 -7.27 17.59
C PRO A 90 -10.07 -5.78 17.91
N VAL A 91 -9.89 -5.36 19.17
CA VAL A 91 -10.03 -3.96 19.58
C VAL A 91 -9.02 -3.03 18.89
N PHE A 92 -7.89 -3.54 18.40
CA PHE A 92 -6.88 -2.77 17.67
C PHE A 92 -7.00 -2.90 16.14
N SER A 93 -8.10 -3.45 15.62
CA SER A 93 -8.28 -3.63 14.17
C SER A 93 -8.85 -2.41 13.44
N GLY A 94 -9.24 -1.36 14.16
CA GLY A 94 -9.85 -0.15 13.60
C GLY A 94 -8.89 0.66 12.72
N ARG A 95 -9.42 1.68 12.04
CA ARG A 95 -8.62 2.64 11.28
C ARG A 95 -8.74 4.03 11.89
N ALA A 96 -7.63 4.77 11.91
CA ALA A 96 -7.67 6.14 12.38
C ALA A 96 -8.57 6.95 11.42
N PRO A 97 -9.50 7.78 11.93
CA PRO A 97 -10.42 8.58 11.10
C PRO A 97 -9.69 9.80 10.51
N LEU A 98 -8.65 9.55 9.72
CA LEU A 98 -7.82 10.57 9.07
C LEU A 98 -8.57 11.13 7.86
N TYR A 99 -8.39 12.41 7.58
CA TYR A 99 -9.11 13.10 6.50
C TYR A 99 -8.86 12.46 5.12
N LEU A 100 -7.62 12.04 4.82
CA LEU A 100 -7.34 11.32 3.56
C LEU A 100 -8.16 10.02 3.46
N THR A 101 -8.18 9.21 4.52
CA THR A 101 -8.81 7.87 4.52
C THR A 101 -10.34 7.88 4.67
N HIS A 102 -10.89 8.78 5.48
CA HIS A 102 -12.31 8.81 5.82
C HIS A 102 -13.03 10.05 5.28
N GLY A 103 -12.31 11.13 5.03
CA GLY A 103 -12.85 12.32 4.38
C GLY A 103 -12.90 12.19 2.86
N ILE A 104 -11.82 11.71 2.24
CA ILE A 104 -11.73 11.55 0.77
C ILE A 104 -12.15 10.13 0.35
N MET A 105 -11.51 9.08 0.88
CA MET A 105 -11.82 7.69 0.51
C MET A 105 -13.09 7.13 1.19
N LYS A 106 -13.72 7.91 2.08
CA LYS A 106 -14.98 7.57 2.78
C LYS A 106 -14.98 6.22 3.52
N GLY A 107 -13.81 5.68 3.87
CA GLY A 107 -13.72 4.38 4.52
C GLY A 107 -14.05 3.18 3.62
N HIS A 108 -13.98 3.33 2.30
CA HIS A 108 -14.17 2.22 1.35
C HIS A 108 -12.86 1.44 1.09
N GLY A 109 -12.97 0.32 0.36
CA GLY A 109 -11.84 -0.52 -0.03
C GLY A 109 -11.45 -1.54 1.03
N LEU A 110 -10.17 -1.92 1.04
CA LEU A 110 -9.55 -2.87 1.98
C LEU A 110 -8.63 -2.17 2.99
N ILE A 111 -8.02 -1.05 2.59
CA ILE A 111 -7.06 -0.29 3.41
C ILE A 111 -7.79 0.57 4.42
N CYS A 112 -8.81 1.33 3.99
CA CYS A 112 -9.52 2.29 4.82
C CYS A 112 -10.75 1.70 5.52
N ALA A 113 -11.34 0.63 4.98
CA ALA A 113 -12.53 0.01 5.56
C ALA A 113 -12.25 -0.64 6.91
N GLU A 114 -13.30 -0.71 7.73
CA GLU A 114 -13.32 -1.35 9.04
C GLU A 114 -14.61 -2.15 9.28
N GLY A 115 -14.69 -2.81 10.44
CA GLY A 115 -15.87 -3.58 10.83
C GLY A 115 -16.18 -4.77 9.91
N ASP A 116 -17.47 -5.07 9.74
CA ASP A 116 -17.94 -6.21 8.95
C ASP A 116 -17.65 -6.07 7.46
N SER A 117 -17.77 -4.85 6.91
CA SER A 117 -17.41 -4.57 5.51
C SER A 117 -15.98 -4.99 5.21
N TRP A 118 -15.02 -4.57 6.03
CA TRP A 118 -13.63 -4.98 5.86
C TRP A 118 -13.43 -6.50 5.99
N ARG A 119 -14.06 -7.16 6.97
CA ARG A 119 -13.94 -8.62 7.16
C ARG A 119 -14.46 -9.39 5.95
N GLU A 120 -15.60 -8.96 5.44
CA GLU A 120 -16.28 -9.58 4.31
C GLU A 120 -15.44 -9.46 3.03
N HIS A 121 -15.06 -8.23 2.66
CA HIS A 121 -14.25 -7.96 1.45
C HIS A 121 -12.85 -8.56 1.54
N ARG A 122 -12.19 -8.48 2.71
CA ARG A 122 -10.87 -9.10 2.90
C ARG A 122 -10.93 -10.61 2.72
N ARG A 123 -11.95 -11.28 3.28
CA ARG A 123 -12.12 -12.73 3.12
C ARG A 123 -12.39 -13.08 1.67
N PHE A 124 -13.26 -12.33 1.01
CA PHE A 124 -13.57 -12.49 -0.40
C PHE A 124 -12.31 -12.40 -1.27
N VAL A 125 -11.57 -11.28 -1.19
CA VAL A 125 -10.35 -11.07 -1.98
C VAL A 125 -9.28 -12.12 -1.69
N ILE A 126 -9.09 -12.52 -0.43
CA ILE A 126 -8.13 -13.60 -0.10
C ILE A 126 -8.53 -14.91 -0.79
N ASN A 127 -9.81 -15.26 -0.82
CA ASN A 127 -10.28 -16.47 -1.48
C ASN A 127 -10.10 -16.39 -3.00
N VAL A 128 -10.41 -15.24 -3.59
CA VAL A 128 -10.16 -14.97 -5.02
C VAL A 128 -8.70 -15.15 -5.36
N MET A 129 -7.80 -14.50 -4.63
CA MET A 129 -6.36 -14.59 -4.88
C MET A 129 -5.82 -16.01 -4.73
N LYS A 130 -6.37 -16.83 -3.82
CA LYS A 130 -6.00 -18.25 -3.71
C LYS A 130 -6.37 -19.02 -4.97
N GLN A 131 -7.57 -18.81 -5.51
CA GLN A 131 -8.02 -19.47 -6.74
C GLN A 131 -7.23 -18.98 -7.96
N LEU A 132 -6.88 -17.70 -8.01
CA LEU A 132 -5.97 -17.13 -9.01
C LEU A 132 -4.50 -17.55 -8.85
N GLY A 133 -4.19 -18.42 -7.88
CA GLY A 133 -2.89 -19.07 -7.79
C GLY A 133 -1.89 -18.48 -6.80
N MET A 134 -2.27 -17.51 -5.96
CA MET A 134 -1.36 -16.97 -4.94
C MET A 134 -1.04 -17.94 -3.81
N ALA A 135 -1.91 -18.91 -3.52
CA ALA A 135 -1.64 -19.91 -2.48
C ALA A 135 -2.31 -21.26 -2.76
N GLY A 136 -1.63 -22.34 -2.36
CA GLY A 136 -2.07 -23.72 -2.58
C GLY A 136 -1.30 -24.37 -3.74
N ARG A 137 -1.06 -25.69 -3.62
CA ARG A 137 -0.21 -26.45 -4.57
C ARG A 137 -0.81 -26.54 -5.99
N GLN A 138 -2.14 -26.49 -6.12
CA GLN A 138 -2.84 -26.67 -7.39
C GLN A 138 -2.96 -25.36 -8.20
N GLY A 139 -2.96 -24.18 -7.55
CA GLY A 139 -3.04 -22.89 -8.22
C GLY A 139 -1.68 -22.22 -8.48
N ALA A 140 -0.61 -22.67 -7.81
CA ALA A 140 0.72 -22.07 -7.92
C ALA A 140 1.22 -21.95 -9.38
N SER A 141 0.90 -22.93 -10.23
CA SER A 141 1.30 -22.94 -11.65
C SER A 141 0.67 -21.80 -12.47
N LEU A 142 -0.56 -21.38 -12.16
CA LEU A 142 -1.28 -20.32 -12.87
C LEU A 142 -0.62 -18.96 -12.65
N MET A 143 -0.40 -18.60 -11.38
CA MET A 143 0.29 -17.35 -11.02
C MET A 143 1.74 -17.39 -11.48
N GLU A 144 2.41 -18.53 -11.35
CA GLU A 144 3.78 -18.70 -11.82
C GLU A 144 3.90 -18.48 -13.34
N SER A 145 3.01 -19.06 -14.14
CA SER A 145 2.98 -18.82 -15.59
C SER A 145 2.81 -17.34 -15.89
N ARG A 146 1.82 -16.68 -15.27
CA ARG A 146 1.59 -15.23 -15.44
C ARG A 146 2.82 -14.41 -15.10
N VAL A 147 3.54 -14.76 -14.04
CA VAL A 147 4.79 -14.08 -13.65
C VAL A 147 5.89 -14.36 -14.66
N MET A 148 6.10 -15.63 -15.04
CA MET A 148 7.19 -16.03 -15.92
C MET A 148 7.04 -15.44 -17.32
N ASP A 149 5.84 -15.38 -17.88
CA ASP A 149 5.59 -14.76 -19.18
C ASP A 149 6.08 -13.30 -19.20
N ARG A 150 5.81 -12.54 -18.13
CA ARG A 150 6.21 -11.13 -18.02
C ARG A 150 7.68 -10.95 -17.71
N VAL A 151 8.26 -11.86 -16.93
CA VAL A 151 9.70 -11.86 -16.66
C VAL A 151 10.49 -12.16 -17.93
N LEU A 152 10.04 -13.11 -18.75
CA LEU A 152 10.68 -13.42 -20.03
C LEU A 152 10.60 -12.24 -20.99
N GLU A 153 9.43 -11.61 -21.13
CA GLU A 153 9.23 -10.38 -21.90
C GLU A 153 10.20 -9.27 -21.45
N PHE A 154 10.32 -9.05 -20.13
CA PHE A 154 11.26 -8.08 -19.57
C PHE A 154 12.72 -8.42 -19.89
N VAL A 155 13.13 -9.67 -19.71
CA VAL A 155 14.51 -10.13 -19.96
C VAL A 155 14.87 -9.99 -21.43
N ASP A 156 13.97 -10.33 -22.35
CA ASP A 156 14.21 -10.18 -23.78
C ASP A 156 14.27 -8.71 -24.20
N GLY A 157 13.40 -7.87 -23.61
CA GLY A 157 13.46 -6.41 -23.75
C GLY A 157 14.73 -5.79 -23.16
N LEU A 158 15.37 -6.42 -22.16
CA LEU A 158 16.67 -6.00 -21.65
C LEU A 158 17.80 -6.41 -22.59
N LYS A 159 17.81 -7.66 -23.09
CA LYS A 159 18.86 -8.14 -24.00
C LYS A 159 18.99 -7.26 -25.25
N SER A 160 17.87 -6.75 -25.76
CA SER A 160 17.88 -5.83 -26.92
C SER A 160 18.42 -4.43 -26.61
N LYS A 161 18.41 -4.01 -25.34
CA LYS A 161 18.89 -2.69 -24.88
C LYS A 161 20.32 -2.72 -24.34
N VAL A 162 20.82 -3.89 -23.96
CA VAL A 162 22.19 -4.05 -23.46
C VAL A 162 23.15 -3.94 -24.64
N SER A 163 23.79 -2.77 -24.76
CA SER A 163 25.04 -2.61 -25.51
C SER A 163 26.21 -2.81 -24.55
N SER A 164 27.35 -3.30 -25.04
CA SER A 164 28.55 -3.56 -24.23
C SER A 164 29.19 -2.32 -23.60
N THR A 165 28.66 -1.13 -23.86
CA THR A 165 29.29 0.17 -23.55
C THR A 165 28.48 1.12 -22.67
N SER A 166 27.23 0.81 -22.30
CA SER A 166 26.42 1.70 -21.45
C SER A 166 25.63 0.95 -20.37
N GLY A 167 25.46 1.61 -19.21
CA GLY A 167 24.55 1.14 -18.17
C GLY A 167 23.09 1.22 -18.63
N VAL A 168 22.24 0.33 -18.11
CA VAL A 168 20.81 0.25 -18.43
C VAL A 168 19.99 0.57 -17.17
N ASP A 169 19.03 1.49 -17.26
CA ASP A 169 18.03 1.69 -16.21
C ASP A 169 16.97 0.59 -16.29
N LEU A 170 16.88 -0.22 -15.23
CA LEU A 170 15.96 -1.33 -15.13
C LEU A 170 14.56 -0.91 -14.66
N VAL A 171 14.42 0.27 -14.05
CA VAL A 171 13.18 0.67 -13.35
C VAL A 171 11.97 0.72 -14.27
N PRO A 172 12.01 1.33 -15.48
CA PRO A 172 10.85 1.37 -16.36
C PRO A 172 10.38 -0.02 -16.79
N GLY A 173 11.31 -0.92 -17.12
CA GLY A 173 10.97 -2.28 -17.52
C GLY A 173 10.44 -3.13 -16.35
N LEU A 174 11.02 -2.99 -15.15
CA LEU A 174 10.52 -3.65 -13.95
C LEU A 174 9.12 -3.17 -13.58
N ARG A 175 8.88 -1.85 -13.67
CA ARG A 175 7.56 -1.26 -13.42
C ARG A 175 6.52 -1.80 -14.39
N HIS A 176 6.85 -1.87 -15.68
CA HIS A 176 5.96 -2.44 -16.69
C HIS A 176 5.68 -3.93 -16.45
N CYS A 177 6.71 -4.73 -16.18
CA CYS A 177 6.59 -6.16 -15.88
C CYS A 177 5.67 -6.40 -14.67
N ILE A 178 5.97 -5.77 -13.53
CA ILE A 178 5.22 -5.96 -12.28
C ILE A 178 3.81 -5.40 -12.41
N GLY A 179 3.68 -4.21 -13.01
CA GLY A 179 2.40 -3.57 -13.25
C GLY A 179 1.46 -4.45 -14.07
N ASN A 180 1.93 -5.05 -15.15
CA ASN A 180 1.11 -5.94 -15.98
C ASN A 180 0.77 -7.28 -15.31
N ILE A 181 1.63 -7.82 -14.43
CA ILE A 181 1.25 -8.97 -13.59
C ILE A 181 0.04 -8.60 -12.72
N ILE A 182 0.10 -7.45 -12.03
CA ILE A 182 -0.98 -7.00 -11.17
C ILE A 182 -2.23 -6.63 -11.98
N ASN A 183 -2.08 -5.94 -13.12
CA ASN A 183 -3.20 -5.60 -14.00
C ASN A 183 -3.93 -6.85 -14.49
N GLY A 184 -3.20 -7.91 -14.86
CA GLY A 184 -3.81 -9.16 -15.30
C GLY A 184 -4.57 -9.89 -14.19
N VAL A 185 -4.14 -9.74 -12.94
CA VAL A 185 -4.80 -10.36 -11.78
C VAL A 185 -6.01 -9.54 -11.31
N VAL A 186 -5.91 -8.21 -11.33
CA VAL A 186 -6.92 -7.30 -10.78
C VAL A 186 -7.97 -6.93 -11.82
N PHE A 187 -7.54 -6.60 -13.04
CA PHE A 187 -8.39 -6.05 -14.10
C PHE A 187 -8.61 -7.00 -15.28
N GLY A 188 -7.98 -8.17 -15.29
CA GLY A 188 -8.01 -9.07 -16.46
C GLY A 188 -7.35 -8.48 -17.71
N ARG A 189 -6.50 -7.44 -17.56
CA ARG A 189 -5.90 -6.69 -18.68
C ARG A 189 -4.40 -6.58 -18.58
N THR A 190 -3.74 -6.43 -19.72
CA THR A 190 -2.36 -5.98 -19.80
C THR A 190 -2.23 -4.87 -20.83
N TYR A 191 -1.31 -3.95 -20.59
CA TYR A 191 -1.10 -2.80 -21.45
C TYR A 191 0.20 -2.92 -22.21
N ALA A 192 0.28 -2.29 -23.39
CA ALA A 192 1.55 -2.04 -24.06
C ALA A 192 2.38 -1.01 -23.28
N ALA A 193 3.70 -0.99 -23.49
CA ALA A 193 4.59 -0.10 -22.76
C ALA A 193 4.35 1.39 -23.07
N ASP A 194 3.90 1.70 -24.29
CA ASP A 194 3.58 3.02 -24.82
C ASP A 194 2.10 3.39 -24.72
N ASP A 195 1.27 2.52 -24.13
CA ASP A 195 -0.15 2.77 -23.95
C ASP A 195 -0.38 4.04 -23.09
N PRO A 196 -1.13 5.05 -23.59
CA PRO A 196 -1.35 6.30 -22.86
C PRO A 196 -2.02 6.12 -21.50
N THR A 197 -2.94 5.15 -21.39
CA THR A 197 -3.63 4.82 -20.15
C THR A 197 -2.67 4.22 -19.15
N TRP A 198 -1.77 3.34 -19.61
CA TRP A 198 -0.75 2.75 -18.75
C TRP A 198 0.26 3.78 -18.26
N ILE A 199 0.70 4.70 -19.12
CA ILE A 199 1.58 5.81 -18.74
C ILE A 199 0.89 6.69 -17.69
N TRP A 200 -0.39 6.99 -17.88
CA TRP A 200 -1.18 7.77 -16.92
C TRP A 200 -1.34 7.05 -15.57
N LEU A 201 -1.67 5.75 -15.56
CA LEU A 201 -1.78 4.96 -14.32
C LEU A 201 -0.46 4.92 -13.55
N GLN A 202 0.67 4.76 -14.24
CA GLN A 202 2.00 4.82 -13.62
C GLN A 202 2.28 6.21 -13.01
N HIS A 203 1.95 7.27 -13.72
CA HIS A 203 2.10 8.64 -13.22
C HIS A 203 1.27 8.85 -11.94
N LEU A 204 0.03 8.36 -11.94
CA LEU A 204 -0.85 8.46 -10.78
C LEU A 204 -0.33 7.68 -9.56
N LEU A 205 0.27 6.50 -9.78
CA LEU A 205 0.92 5.74 -8.70
C LEU A 205 2.14 6.49 -8.14
N ASP A 206 3.07 6.89 -9.00
CA ASP A 206 4.32 7.54 -8.60
C ASP A 206 4.06 8.87 -7.88
N GLU A 207 3.12 9.66 -8.39
CA GLU A 207 2.79 10.96 -7.82
C GLU A 207 1.83 10.84 -6.63
N GLY A 208 0.86 9.91 -6.69
CA GLY A 208 -0.07 9.63 -5.60
C GLY A 208 0.64 9.30 -4.29
N VAL A 209 1.64 8.42 -4.32
CA VAL A 209 2.41 8.05 -3.10
C VAL A 209 3.14 9.26 -2.50
N LYS A 210 3.76 10.09 -3.34
CA LYS A 210 4.45 11.31 -2.89
C LYS A 210 3.48 12.31 -2.28
N GLN A 211 2.37 12.56 -2.98
CA GLN A 211 1.37 13.55 -2.58
C GLN A 211 0.64 13.13 -1.31
N VAL A 212 0.39 11.83 -1.12
CA VAL A 212 -0.17 11.28 0.11
C VAL A 212 0.78 11.50 1.29
N ALA A 213 2.10 11.31 1.12
CA ALA A 213 3.08 11.63 2.15
C ALA A 213 3.10 13.14 2.49
N VAL A 214 3.13 14.02 1.49
CA VAL A 214 3.16 15.49 1.67
C VAL A 214 1.84 16.04 2.22
N ALA A 215 0.73 15.35 1.94
CA ALA A 215 -0.57 15.67 2.52
C ALA A 215 -0.64 15.33 4.01
N GLY A 216 0.33 14.63 4.57
CA GLY A 216 0.28 14.12 5.94
C GLY A 216 -0.19 15.10 7.01
N PRO A 217 0.34 16.33 7.06
CA PRO A 217 -0.09 17.36 8.01
C PRO A 217 -1.60 17.69 7.97
N ILE A 218 -2.29 17.54 6.84
CA ILE A 218 -3.72 17.87 6.71
C ILE A 218 -4.63 16.91 7.50
N ASN A 219 -4.11 15.73 7.85
CA ASN A 219 -4.79 14.78 8.72
C ASN A 219 -4.90 15.32 10.16
N PHE A 220 -3.93 16.14 10.57
CA PHE A 220 -3.80 16.62 11.95
C PHE A 220 -4.23 18.07 12.12
N LEU A 221 -4.08 18.89 11.07
CA LEU A 221 -4.38 20.32 11.07
C LEU A 221 -5.36 20.68 9.95
N ALA A 222 -6.64 20.82 10.29
CA ALA A 222 -7.69 21.13 9.33
C ALA A 222 -7.49 22.47 8.61
N VAL A 223 -6.87 23.46 9.26
CA VAL A 223 -6.60 24.78 8.68
C VAL A 223 -5.67 24.70 7.46
N LEU A 224 -4.77 23.72 7.41
CA LEU A 224 -3.85 23.55 6.28
C LEU A 224 -4.59 23.27 4.97
N ARG A 225 -5.80 22.71 5.04
CA ARG A 225 -6.62 22.37 3.87
C ARG A 225 -7.02 23.60 3.04
N PHE A 226 -7.05 24.78 3.66
CA PHE A 226 -7.40 26.02 2.96
C PHE A 226 -6.19 26.70 2.30
N LEU A 227 -4.97 26.25 2.59
CA LEU A 227 -3.77 26.82 1.99
C LEU A 227 -3.62 26.35 0.53
N PRO A 228 -3.19 27.22 -0.40
CA PRO A 228 -3.11 26.90 -1.83
C PRO A 228 -2.31 25.63 -2.14
N ARG A 229 -1.18 25.42 -1.45
CA ARG A 229 -0.34 24.21 -1.62
C ARG A 229 -1.16 22.94 -1.40
N TYR A 230 -1.80 22.81 -0.23
CA TYR A 230 -2.56 21.60 0.10
C TYR A 230 -3.86 21.48 -0.69
N ARG A 231 -4.44 22.59 -1.14
CA ARG A 231 -5.59 22.57 -2.06
C ARG A 231 -5.26 21.87 -3.37
N ASN A 232 -4.11 22.17 -3.96
CA ASN A 232 -3.65 21.51 -5.20
C ASN A 232 -3.38 20.01 -5.00
N ILE A 233 -2.88 19.64 -3.82
CA ILE A 233 -2.66 18.23 -3.46
C ILE A 233 -4.00 17.49 -3.34
N MET A 234 -4.98 18.10 -2.66
CA MET A 234 -6.30 17.48 -2.53
C MET A 234 -7.03 17.39 -3.86
N SER A 235 -6.93 18.41 -4.74
CA SER A 235 -7.51 18.31 -6.08
C SER A 235 -6.87 17.18 -6.87
N PHE A 236 -5.54 17.04 -6.85
CA PHE A 236 -4.87 15.91 -7.50
C PHE A 236 -5.39 14.54 -7.00
N ILE A 237 -5.53 14.36 -5.69
CA ILE A 237 -6.03 13.10 -5.11
C ILE A 237 -7.49 12.85 -5.49
N ILE A 238 -8.36 13.87 -5.38
CA ILE A 238 -9.79 13.75 -5.68
C ILE A 238 -10.01 13.52 -7.18
N ASP A 239 -9.40 14.33 -8.03
CA ASP A 239 -9.53 14.24 -9.48
C ASP A 239 -8.94 12.92 -9.99
N GLY A 240 -7.81 12.49 -9.42
CA GLY A 240 -7.21 11.19 -9.67
C GLY A 240 -8.15 10.03 -9.31
N GLN A 241 -8.79 10.08 -8.14
CA GLN A 241 -9.80 9.08 -7.74
C GLN A 241 -11.00 9.05 -8.69
N VAL A 242 -11.54 10.22 -9.07
CA VAL A 242 -12.68 10.30 -10.00
C VAL A 242 -12.29 9.73 -11.36
N ALA A 243 -11.10 10.05 -11.85
CA ALA A 243 -10.60 9.56 -13.13
C ALA A 243 -10.37 8.04 -13.11
N THR A 244 -9.77 7.48 -12.04
CA THR A 244 -9.61 6.02 -11.93
C THR A 244 -10.93 5.30 -11.79
N HIS A 245 -11.90 5.84 -11.04
CA HIS A 245 -13.23 5.24 -10.95
C HIS A 245 -13.93 5.19 -12.31
N ARG A 246 -13.81 6.24 -13.13
CA ARG A 246 -14.33 6.23 -14.50
C ARG A 246 -13.66 5.14 -15.34
N HIS A 247 -12.34 5.08 -15.31
CA HIS A 247 -11.58 4.04 -16.03
C HIS A 247 -11.95 2.62 -15.57
N TYR A 248 -12.11 2.41 -14.25
CA TYR A 248 -12.54 1.12 -13.71
C TYR A 248 -13.96 0.77 -14.12
N GLN A 249 -14.87 1.75 -14.22
CA GLN A 249 -16.21 1.50 -14.73
C GLN A 249 -16.19 0.99 -16.17
N GLU A 250 -15.37 1.57 -17.04
CA GLU A 250 -15.23 1.09 -18.43
C GLU A 250 -14.75 -0.37 -18.47
N ILE A 251 -13.79 -0.73 -17.61
CA ILE A 251 -13.33 -2.12 -17.50
C ILE A 251 -14.45 -3.03 -16.96
N ILE A 252 -15.19 -2.59 -15.96
CA ILE A 252 -16.30 -3.34 -15.36
C ILE A 252 -17.40 -3.59 -16.40
N ASP A 253 -17.78 -2.56 -17.17
CA ASP A 253 -18.80 -2.65 -18.23
C ASP A 253 -18.41 -3.70 -19.29
N ASP A 254 -17.12 -3.77 -19.64
CA ASP A 254 -16.61 -4.79 -20.56
C ASP A 254 -16.73 -6.21 -19.98
N HIS A 255 -16.44 -6.40 -18.68
CA HIS A 255 -16.62 -7.70 -18.03
C HIS A 255 -18.09 -8.10 -17.91
N GLU A 256 -18.97 -7.15 -17.56
CA GLU A 256 -20.41 -7.42 -17.52
C GLU A 256 -20.95 -7.85 -18.90
N ARG A 257 -20.50 -7.20 -19.98
CA ARG A 257 -20.86 -7.60 -21.35
C ARG A 257 -20.40 -9.02 -21.69
N GLN A 258 -19.17 -9.37 -21.35
CA GLN A 258 -18.63 -10.72 -21.58
C GLN A 258 -19.37 -11.79 -20.79
N LEU A 259 -19.65 -11.53 -19.50
CA LEU A 259 -20.38 -12.46 -18.64
C LEU A 259 -21.80 -12.70 -19.12
N ASN A 260 -22.50 -11.67 -19.61
CA ASN A 260 -23.85 -11.82 -20.16
C ASN A 260 -23.86 -12.69 -21.43
N GLN A 261 -22.88 -12.50 -22.32
CA GLN A 261 -22.75 -13.33 -23.54
C GLN A 261 -22.47 -14.81 -23.21
N LEU A 262 -21.68 -15.08 -22.17
CA LEU A 262 -21.38 -16.45 -21.73
C LEU A 262 -22.57 -17.12 -21.03
N ALA A 263 -23.38 -16.35 -20.28
CA ALA A 263 -24.58 -16.87 -19.62
C ALA A 263 -25.64 -17.34 -20.63
N ASP A 264 -25.75 -16.67 -21.77
CA ASP A 264 -26.66 -17.04 -22.86
C ASP A 264 -26.24 -18.36 -23.56
N ASN A 265 -24.96 -18.73 -23.48
CA ASN A 265 -24.39 -19.90 -24.18
C ASN A 265 -24.34 -21.20 -23.35
N GLN A 266 -24.91 -21.25 -22.14
CA GLN A 266 -24.97 -22.43 -21.23
C GLN A 266 -23.63 -23.12 -20.85
N GLU A 267 -22.47 -22.64 -21.28
CA GLU A 267 -21.13 -23.13 -20.86
C GLU A 267 -20.65 -22.45 -19.56
N SER A 268 -21.40 -22.59 -18.46
CA SER A 268 -21.08 -21.92 -17.19
C SER A 268 -20.41 -22.86 -16.20
N SER A 269 -19.24 -23.40 -16.55
CA SER A 269 -18.33 -24.09 -15.60
C SER A 269 -16.89 -23.60 -15.71
N HIS A 270 -16.71 -22.33 -16.07
CA HIS A 270 -15.41 -21.69 -15.96
C HIS A 270 -15.38 -20.82 -14.70
N GLY A 271 -14.36 -21.02 -13.86
CA GLY A 271 -14.09 -20.14 -12.73
C GLY A 271 -13.72 -18.74 -13.22
N TYR A 272 -13.46 -17.81 -12.30
CA TYR A 272 -13.02 -16.46 -12.64
C TYR A 272 -11.52 -16.39 -12.92
N THR A 273 -11.14 -15.43 -13.75
CA THR A 273 -9.77 -15.21 -14.24
C THR A 273 -9.09 -13.98 -13.62
N ASP A 274 -9.89 -13.08 -13.02
CA ASP A 274 -9.45 -11.89 -12.33
C ASP A 274 -10.41 -11.49 -11.19
N VAL A 275 -10.08 -10.41 -10.48
CA VAL A 275 -10.84 -9.91 -9.33
C VAL A 275 -12.16 -9.25 -9.73
N ILE A 276 -12.23 -8.55 -10.86
CA ILE A 276 -13.47 -7.91 -11.33
C ILE A 276 -14.49 -8.99 -11.63
N GLU A 277 -14.12 -9.98 -12.44
CA GLU A 277 -14.98 -11.09 -12.82
C GLU A 277 -15.53 -11.81 -11.58
N ALA A 278 -14.65 -12.14 -10.62
CA ALA A 278 -15.04 -12.78 -9.38
C ALA A 278 -16.06 -11.94 -8.59
N TYR A 279 -15.86 -10.63 -8.52
CA TYR A 279 -16.71 -9.72 -7.75
C TYR A 279 -18.09 -9.56 -8.40
N LEU A 280 -18.14 -9.46 -9.74
CA LEU A 280 -19.38 -9.41 -10.51
C LEU A 280 -20.19 -10.71 -10.40
N ILE A 281 -19.52 -11.87 -10.42
CA ILE A 281 -20.15 -13.17 -10.19
C ILE A 281 -20.77 -13.23 -8.78
N GLU A 282 -20.06 -12.77 -7.74
CA GLU A 282 -20.59 -12.75 -6.37
C GLU A 282 -21.77 -11.78 -6.23
N MET A 283 -21.70 -10.58 -6.81
CA MET A 283 -22.82 -9.64 -6.86
C MET A 283 -24.05 -10.27 -7.54
N SER A 284 -23.83 -10.97 -8.66
CA SER A 284 -24.90 -11.66 -9.40
C SER A 284 -25.47 -12.86 -8.64
N ARG A 285 -24.64 -13.60 -7.89
CA ARG A 285 -25.09 -14.68 -6.99
C ARG A 285 -26.04 -14.14 -5.92
N ARG A 286 -25.65 -13.06 -5.24
CA ARG A 286 -26.47 -12.42 -4.20
C ARG A 286 -27.81 -11.92 -4.73
N ARG A 287 -27.79 -11.25 -5.90
CA ARG A 287 -29.01 -10.80 -6.58
C ARG A 287 -29.96 -11.97 -6.88
N ARG A 288 -29.44 -13.08 -7.44
CA ARG A 288 -30.25 -14.27 -7.76
C ARG A 288 -30.80 -14.98 -6.51
N ALA A 289 -30.05 -14.98 -5.42
CA ALA A 289 -30.47 -15.54 -4.14
C ALA A 289 -31.44 -14.62 -3.35
N ASN A 290 -31.77 -13.44 -3.90
CA ASN A 290 -32.53 -12.38 -3.22
C ASN A 290 -31.90 -11.98 -1.87
N GLU A 291 -30.58 -12.10 -1.74
CA GLU A 291 -29.81 -11.63 -0.61
C GLU A 291 -29.62 -10.12 -0.71
N ALA A 292 -29.63 -9.40 0.42
CA ALA A 292 -29.27 -7.98 0.42
C ALA A 292 -27.84 -7.82 -0.13
N ALA A 293 -27.65 -6.86 -1.05
CA ALA A 293 -26.33 -6.56 -1.61
C ALA A 293 -25.30 -6.23 -0.51
N GLY A 294 -25.77 -5.71 0.62
CA GLY A 294 -24.95 -5.43 1.79
C GLY A 294 -23.83 -4.47 1.45
N THR A 295 -22.58 -4.91 1.64
CA THR A 295 -21.40 -4.10 1.37
C THR A 295 -20.84 -4.27 -0.05
N PHE A 296 -21.38 -5.21 -0.84
CA PHE A 296 -20.96 -5.46 -2.22
C PHE A 296 -21.61 -4.46 -3.18
N THR A 297 -20.94 -3.33 -3.36
CA THR A 297 -21.34 -2.26 -4.27
C THR A 297 -20.24 -1.97 -5.28
N ILE A 298 -20.61 -1.34 -6.41
CA ILE A 298 -19.65 -0.87 -7.41
C ILE A 298 -18.69 0.18 -6.81
N THR A 299 -19.20 1.09 -5.96
CA THR A 299 -18.36 2.05 -5.23
C THR A 299 -17.29 1.35 -4.39
N GLN A 300 -17.65 0.28 -3.69
CA GLN A 300 -16.70 -0.51 -2.93
C GLN A 300 -15.71 -1.24 -3.84
N LEU A 301 -16.16 -1.78 -4.97
CA LEU A 301 -15.30 -2.43 -5.97
C LEU A 301 -14.22 -1.47 -6.48
N TYR A 302 -14.56 -0.23 -6.85
CA TYR A 302 -13.55 0.74 -7.31
C TYR A 302 -12.39 0.91 -6.32
N HIS A 303 -12.70 1.00 -5.03
CA HIS A 303 -11.68 1.16 -3.99
C HIS A 303 -10.90 -0.14 -3.74
N VAL A 304 -11.56 -1.31 -3.83
CA VAL A 304 -10.86 -2.61 -3.77
C VAL A 304 -9.86 -2.73 -4.91
N LEU A 305 -10.26 -2.35 -6.14
CA LEU A 305 -9.38 -2.38 -7.32
C LEU A 305 -8.19 -1.41 -7.16
N ALA A 306 -8.45 -0.18 -6.70
CA ALA A 306 -7.39 0.80 -6.42
C ALA A 306 -6.39 0.28 -5.38
N ASP A 307 -6.89 -0.27 -4.26
CA ASP A 307 -6.06 -0.80 -3.18
C ASP A 307 -5.20 -1.98 -3.64
N MET A 308 -5.77 -2.91 -4.42
CA MET A 308 -5.04 -4.07 -4.93
C MET A 308 -4.00 -3.68 -5.97
N PHE A 309 -4.34 -2.80 -6.90
CA PHE A 309 -3.42 -2.31 -7.94
C PHE A 309 -2.25 -1.52 -7.33
N GLY A 310 -2.56 -0.54 -6.47
CA GLY A 310 -1.55 0.32 -5.86
C GLY A 310 -0.63 -0.45 -4.91
N ALA A 311 -1.20 -1.20 -3.97
CA ALA A 311 -0.40 -1.97 -3.02
C ALA A 311 0.36 -3.11 -3.69
N GLY A 312 -0.21 -3.77 -4.70
CA GLY A 312 0.45 -4.86 -5.42
C GLY A 312 1.65 -4.37 -6.24
N THR A 313 1.53 -3.22 -6.89
CA THR A 313 2.52 -2.74 -7.86
C THR A 313 3.71 -2.05 -7.19
N ASP A 314 3.45 -1.01 -6.39
CA ASP A 314 4.52 -0.14 -5.88
C ASP A 314 5.41 -0.86 -4.84
N THR A 315 4.78 -1.70 -4.00
CA THR A 315 5.52 -2.44 -2.96
C THR A 315 6.42 -3.51 -3.56
N ALA A 316 5.93 -4.27 -4.55
CA ALA A 316 6.71 -5.29 -5.23
C ALA A 316 7.84 -4.67 -6.07
N LEU A 317 7.57 -3.56 -6.78
CA LEU A 317 8.58 -2.82 -7.54
C LEU A 317 9.69 -2.31 -6.62
N THR A 318 9.34 -1.64 -5.53
CA THR A 318 10.32 -1.13 -4.57
C THR A 318 11.14 -2.26 -3.96
N THR A 319 10.49 -3.37 -3.60
CA THR A 319 11.17 -4.59 -3.10
C THR A 319 12.23 -5.09 -4.08
N ILE A 320 11.84 -5.30 -5.34
CA ILE A 320 12.71 -5.89 -6.35
C ILE A 320 13.85 -4.93 -6.71
N LYS A 321 13.58 -3.61 -6.79
CA LYS A 321 14.61 -2.58 -6.99
C LYS A 321 15.69 -2.65 -5.92
N TRP A 322 15.29 -2.72 -4.65
CA TRP A 322 16.25 -2.85 -3.55
C TRP A 322 17.02 -4.17 -3.62
N ILE A 323 16.34 -5.30 -3.87
CA ILE A 323 17.01 -6.60 -4.02
C ILE A 323 18.09 -6.54 -5.11
N ILE A 324 17.76 -6.02 -6.29
CA ILE A 324 18.72 -5.90 -7.40
C ILE A 324 19.88 -4.97 -7.02
N LEU A 325 19.60 -3.81 -6.43
CA LEU A 325 20.65 -2.89 -5.96
C LEU A 325 21.60 -3.56 -4.97
N TYR A 326 21.07 -4.30 -3.99
CA TYR A 326 21.89 -5.05 -3.04
C TYR A 326 22.69 -6.17 -3.71
N VAL A 327 22.12 -6.87 -4.69
CA VAL A 327 22.88 -7.88 -5.44
C VAL A 327 24.06 -7.24 -6.20
N ILE A 328 23.86 -6.05 -6.78
CA ILE A 328 24.92 -5.29 -7.48
C ILE A 328 26.00 -4.81 -6.51
N LEU A 329 25.60 -4.28 -5.34
CA LEU A 329 26.54 -3.72 -4.35
C LEU A 329 27.33 -4.78 -3.57
N TYR A 330 26.88 -6.03 -3.55
CA TYR A 330 27.52 -7.14 -2.83
C TYR A 330 27.81 -8.31 -3.78
N PRO A 331 28.89 -8.24 -4.59
CA PRO A 331 29.19 -9.22 -5.62
C PRO A 331 29.39 -10.65 -5.09
N ASP A 332 29.84 -10.81 -3.85
CA ASP A 332 29.98 -12.12 -3.22
C ASP A 332 28.61 -12.81 -3.03
N VAL A 333 27.56 -12.04 -2.73
CA VAL A 333 26.18 -12.53 -2.65
C VAL A 333 25.66 -12.86 -4.04
N GLN A 334 25.97 -12.03 -5.06
CA GLN A 334 25.60 -12.28 -6.45
C GLN A 334 26.17 -13.61 -6.96
N VAL A 335 27.49 -13.82 -6.76
CA VAL A 335 28.20 -15.04 -7.16
C VAL A 335 27.61 -16.26 -6.46
N LYS A 336 27.40 -16.21 -5.13
CA LYS A 336 26.76 -17.31 -4.38
C LYS A 336 25.36 -17.63 -4.88
N THR A 337 24.56 -16.60 -5.17
CA THR A 337 23.19 -16.76 -5.68
C THR A 337 23.20 -17.40 -7.07
N PHE A 338 24.11 -16.96 -7.95
CA PHE A 338 24.28 -17.51 -9.29
C PHE A 338 24.74 -18.97 -9.26
N PHE A 339 25.79 -19.29 -8.49
CA PHE A 339 26.27 -20.67 -8.34
C PHE A 339 25.18 -21.60 -7.79
N PHE A 340 24.41 -21.12 -6.80
CA PHE A 340 23.28 -21.89 -6.28
C PHE A 340 22.22 -22.11 -7.38
N TYR A 341 21.84 -21.07 -8.12
CA TYR A 341 20.88 -21.18 -9.22
C TYR A 341 21.33 -22.20 -10.26
N VAL A 342 22.55 -22.08 -10.76
CA VAL A 342 23.13 -23.00 -11.77
C VAL A 342 23.19 -24.42 -11.22
N SER A 343 23.71 -24.62 -10.01
CA SER A 343 23.80 -25.95 -9.41
C SER A 343 22.43 -26.59 -9.22
N PHE A 344 21.44 -25.82 -8.74
CA PHE A 344 20.09 -26.33 -8.51
C PHE A 344 19.35 -26.63 -9.82
N VAL A 345 19.35 -25.69 -10.77
CA VAL A 345 18.62 -25.85 -12.04
C VAL A 345 19.27 -26.92 -12.92
N GLN A 346 20.60 -26.95 -12.98
CA GLN A 346 21.33 -27.80 -13.91
C GLN A 346 21.56 -29.21 -13.36
N LEU A 347 21.84 -29.36 -12.05
CA LEU A 347 22.08 -30.68 -11.44
C LEU A 347 20.81 -31.32 -10.88
N ALA A 348 19.86 -30.54 -10.32
CA ALA A 348 18.66 -31.10 -9.68
C ALA A 348 17.42 -31.07 -10.60
N LYS A 349 17.34 -30.16 -11.59
CA LYS A 349 16.19 -30.03 -12.50
C LYS A 349 16.49 -30.30 -13.98
N GLY A 350 17.71 -30.74 -14.31
CA GLY A 350 18.10 -31.07 -15.69
C GLY A 350 17.91 -29.92 -16.69
N GLY A 351 18.01 -28.66 -16.25
CA GLY A 351 17.85 -27.48 -17.10
C GLY A 351 16.44 -26.88 -17.16
N THR A 352 15.49 -27.40 -16.39
CA THR A 352 14.12 -26.84 -16.32
C THR A 352 14.07 -25.59 -15.44
N ALA A 353 13.34 -24.55 -15.87
CA ALA A 353 13.22 -23.28 -15.15
C ALA A 353 12.74 -23.45 -13.68
N LEU A 354 13.12 -22.49 -12.83
CA LEU A 354 12.68 -22.45 -11.44
C LEU A 354 11.16 -22.31 -11.35
N GLN A 355 10.57 -23.07 -10.44
CA GLN A 355 9.15 -23.07 -10.15
C GLN A 355 8.88 -22.61 -8.72
N LEU A 356 7.65 -22.15 -8.45
CA LEU A 356 7.25 -21.63 -7.13
C LEU A 356 7.45 -22.67 -6.01
N ASN A 357 7.26 -23.95 -6.34
CA ASN A 357 7.46 -25.07 -5.41
C ASN A 357 8.93 -25.29 -5.01
N ASP A 358 9.90 -24.72 -5.75
CA ASP A 358 11.33 -24.81 -5.41
C ASP A 358 11.72 -23.92 -4.24
N ARG A 359 10.84 -22.99 -3.80
CA ARG A 359 11.07 -22.08 -2.68
C ARG A 359 11.46 -22.80 -1.38
N LEU A 360 11.02 -24.04 -1.17
CA LEU A 360 11.35 -24.81 0.03
C LEU A 360 12.84 -25.19 0.11
N ASN A 361 13.56 -25.24 -1.02
CA ASN A 361 14.98 -25.61 -1.07
C ASN A 361 15.92 -24.39 -1.13
N GLN A 362 15.39 -23.16 -1.16
CA GLN A 362 16.16 -21.92 -1.34
C GLN A 362 16.67 -21.31 -0.01
N HIS A 363 17.39 -22.10 0.80
CA HIS A 363 17.88 -21.70 2.13
C HIS A 363 18.80 -20.47 2.14
N HIS A 364 19.41 -20.08 1.00
CA HIS A 364 20.31 -18.92 0.90
C HIS A 364 19.65 -17.64 0.33
N ILE A 365 18.55 -17.76 -0.41
CA ILE A 365 17.82 -16.59 -0.98
C ILE A 365 16.81 -16.06 0.03
N LEU A 366 16.14 -16.95 0.77
CA LEU A 366 15.16 -16.60 1.80
C LEU A 366 15.71 -15.68 2.90
N PRO A 367 16.96 -15.83 3.40
CA PRO A 367 17.52 -14.89 4.37
C PRO A 367 17.74 -13.48 3.82
N VAL A 368 18.15 -13.32 2.55
CA VAL A 368 18.30 -12.01 1.90
C VAL A 368 16.94 -11.35 1.77
N VAL A 369 15.95 -12.07 1.23
CA VAL A 369 14.57 -11.59 1.13
C VAL A 369 13.94 -11.31 2.50
N ARG A 370 14.23 -12.11 3.53
CA ARG A 370 13.73 -11.91 4.91
C ARG A 370 14.42 -10.74 5.62
N LYS A 371 15.73 -10.55 5.43
CA LYS A 371 16.48 -9.41 5.95
C LYS A 371 15.98 -8.11 5.29
N GLN A 372 15.71 -8.15 3.99
CA GLN A 372 15.07 -7.05 3.26
C GLN A 372 13.64 -6.80 3.71
N ASN A 373 12.79 -7.83 3.86
CA ASN A 373 11.44 -7.66 4.40
C ASN A 373 11.47 -7.02 5.80
N LYS A 374 12.48 -7.28 6.65
CA LYS A 374 12.63 -6.56 7.93
C LYS A 374 12.98 -5.08 7.75
N GLN A 375 13.84 -4.74 6.78
CA GLN A 375 14.22 -3.36 6.45
C GLN A 375 13.13 -2.61 5.65
N MET A 376 12.32 -3.31 4.88
CA MET A 376 11.17 -2.75 4.16
C MET A 376 9.89 -2.70 5.00
N ILE A 377 9.66 -3.63 5.93
CA ILE A 377 8.60 -3.48 6.94
C ILE A 377 8.86 -2.21 7.74
N SER A 378 10.14 -1.90 8.00
CA SER A 378 10.54 -0.57 8.47
C SER A 378 10.09 0.50 7.46
N PHE A 379 10.52 0.45 6.19
CA PHE A 379 10.07 1.41 5.16
C PHE A 379 8.53 1.58 5.07
N PHE A 380 7.72 0.53 5.11
CA PHE A 380 6.25 0.56 5.02
C PHE A 380 5.55 1.03 6.31
N LEU A 381 6.01 0.59 7.49
CA LEU A 381 5.57 1.18 8.76
C LEU A 381 5.93 2.67 8.81
N PHE A 382 7.04 3.05 8.17
CA PHE A 382 7.53 4.43 8.14
C PHE A 382 6.89 5.27 7.03
N SER A 383 6.45 4.72 5.90
CA SER A 383 5.62 5.46 4.92
C SER A 383 4.26 5.80 5.51
N PHE A 384 3.67 4.90 6.31
CA PHE A 384 2.43 5.18 7.05
C PHE A 384 2.59 6.19 8.18
N LEU A 385 3.82 6.42 8.67
CA LEU A 385 4.16 7.47 9.64
C LEU A 385 4.71 8.75 8.96
N ALA A 386 5.24 8.66 7.74
CA ALA A 386 5.63 9.78 6.88
C ALA A 386 4.39 10.50 6.30
N LEU A 387 3.23 9.85 6.37
CA LEU A 387 1.89 10.49 6.36
C LEU A 387 1.67 11.50 7.51
N ALA A 388 2.68 11.81 8.32
CA ALA A 388 2.66 12.89 9.30
C ALA A 388 3.83 13.89 9.12
N GLY A 389 4.67 13.72 8.11
CA GLY A 389 5.80 14.61 7.86
C GLY A 389 6.33 14.43 6.44
N SER A 390 5.79 15.24 5.52
CA SER A 390 6.51 15.91 4.44
C SER A 390 5.74 17.14 3.95
#